data_AF-A0A7W0RYD4-F1
#
_entry.id   AF-A0A7W0RYD4-F1
#
_cell.length_a   1.000
_cell.length_b   1.000
_cell.length_c   1.000
_cell.angle_alpha   90.00
_cell.angle_beta   90.00
_cell.angle_gamma   90.00
#
_symmetry.space_group_name_H-M   'P 1'
#
loop_
_entity.id
_entity.type
_entity.pdbx_description
1 polymer ?
#
loop_
_entity_poly.entity_id
_entity_poly.type
_entity_poly.pdbx_seq_one_letter_code
_entity_poly.pdbx_strand_id
1 'polypeptide(L)'
;MAAEGMSPAQPLRLAASAVEIAFAGPGDPRGLAGVGIDANVVPEVGRRKRLLIADMDSTIIGVECIDELADFAGVKPQVAAITEAAMRGALDFEASLEARVALLAGLPEAVLQACYDARVRLN
;
A
#
# COMPACT_ATOMS: atom_id res chain seq x y z
N MET A 1 -10.55 -16.42 26.21
CA MET A 1 -10.44 -15.35 27.23
C MET A 1 -11.19 -14.16 26.67
N ALA A 2 -12.40 -13.87 27.15
CA ALA A 2 -13.17 -12.73 26.65
C ALA A 2 -12.49 -11.45 27.15
N ALA A 3 -12.17 -10.53 26.24
CA ALA A 3 -11.58 -9.24 26.61
C ALA A 3 -12.61 -8.45 27.42
N GLU A 4 -12.23 -8.03 28.63
CA GLU A 4 -13.05 -7.16 29.48
C GLU A 4 -13.42 -5.87 28.73
N GLY A 5 -14.69 -5.48 28.79
CA GLY A 5 -15.18 -4.21 28.23
C GLY A 5 -15.90 -4.30 26.88
N MET A 6 -16.00 -5.46 26.22
CA MET A 6 -16.84 -5.59 25.03
C MET A 6 -18.33 -5.44 25.39
N SER A 7 -18.96 -4.35 24.96
CA SER A 7 -20.42 -4.20 25.01
C SER A 7 -21.04 -5.16 23.98
N PRO A 8 -22.15 -5.84 24.26
CA PRO A 8 -22.72 -6.90 23.42
C PRO A 8 -23.40 -6.37 22.14
N ALA A 9 -22.90 -5.28 21.56
CA ALA A 9 -23.31 -4.87 20.23
C ALA A 9 -22.93 -5.99 19.24
N GLN A 10 -23.89 -6.38 18.40
CA GLN A 10 -23.67 -7.41 17.39
C GLN A 10 -22.48 -7.01 16.51
N PRO A 11 -21.49 -7.90 16.29
CA PRO A 11 -20.37 -7.61 15.40
C PRO A 11 -20.86 -7.19 14.01
N LEU A 12 -20.36 -6.06 13.52
CA LEU A 12 -20.67 -5.56 12.19
C LEU A 12 -19.71 -6.18 11.17
N ARG A 13 -20.22 -7.02 10.27
CA ARG A 13 -19.42 -7.59 9.20
C ARG A 13 -19.10 -6.52 8.14
N LEU A 14 -17.82 -6.25 7.92
CA LEU A 14 -17.33 -5.28 6.93
C LEU A 14 -17.01 -5.95 5.59
N ALA A 15 -16.50 -7.18 5.62
CA ALA A 15 -16.19 -8.00 4.45
C ALA A 15 -16.23 -9.50 4.82
N ALA A 16 -15.87 -10.38 3.88
CA ALA A 16 -15.78 -11.83 4.14
C ALA A 16 -14.85 -12.16 5.32
N SER A 17 -13.70 -11.48 5.39
CA SER A 17 -12.65 -11.66 6.40
C SER A 17 -12.50 -10.50 7.38
N ALA A 18 -13.39 -9.49 7.34
CA ALA A 18 -13.28 -8.29 8.18
C ALA A 18 -14.55 -8.04 9.00
N VAL A 19 -14.37 -7.73 10.28
CA VAL A 19 -15.44 -7.44 11.23
C VAL A 19 -15.06 -6.24 12.10
N GLU A 20 -16.07 -5.50 12.52
CA GLU A 20 -15.99 -4.46 13.52
C GLU A 20 -16.73 -4.92 14.77
N ILE A 21 -16.11 -4.71 15.92
CA ILE A 21 -16.69 -5.06 17.21
C ILE A 21 -16.57 -3.86 18.14
N ALA A 22 -17.70 -3.39 18.65
CA ALA A 22 -17.70 -2.30 19.62
C ALA A 22 -17.23 -2.78 20.99
N PHE A 23 -16.48 -1.94 21.69
CA PHE A 23 -16.03 -2.18 23.05
C PHE A 23 -15.92 -0.85 23.79
N ALA A 24 -15.96 -0.90 25.11
CA ALA A 24 -15.80 0.24 25.99
C ALA A 24 -14.34 0.39 26.44
N GLY A 25 -13.92 1.64 26.64
CA GLY A 25 -12.57 1.97 27.09
C GLY A 25 -11.57 2.17 25.94
N PRO A 26 -10.27 2.31 26.26
CA PRO A 26 -9.27 2.73 25.29
C PRO A 26 -8.95 1.67 24.22
N GLY A 27 -9.20 0.39 24.51
CA GLY A 27 -8.83 -0.74 23.64
C GLY A 27 -7.33 -0.96 23.56
N ASP A 28 -6.92 -2.22 23.44
CA ASP A 28 -5.53 -2.57 23.18
C ASP A 28 -5.45 -3.74 22.18
N PRO A 29 -5.13 -3.47 20.90
CA PRO A 29 -5.06 -4.52 19.89
C PRO A 29 -3.87 -5.47 20.12
N ARG A 30 -2.89 -5.12 20.96
CA ARG A 30 -1.70 -5.96 21.22
C ARG A 30 -2.06 -7.29 21.90
N GLY A 31 -3.20 -7.37 22.59
CA GLY A 31 -3.72 -8.62 23.13
C GLY A 31 -4.07 -9.67 22.06
N LEU A 32 -4.15 -9.26 20.79
CA LEU A 32 -4.39 -10.12 19.63
C LEU A 32 -3.11 -10.48 18.86
N ALA A 33 -1.94 -10.07 19.36
CA ALA A 33 -0.67 -10.40 18.74
C ALA A 33 -0.49 -11.93 18.62
N GLY A 34 -0.02 -12.40 17.46
CA GLY A 34 0.22 -13.82 17.19
C GLY A 34 -1.03 -14.63 16.80
N VAL A 35 -2.21 -14.02 16.74
CA VAL A 35 -3.46 -14.68 16.32
C VAL A 35 -3.62 -14.73 14.79
N GLY A 36 -2.74 -14.04 14.03
CA GLY A 36 -2.81 -13.99 12.56
C GLY A 36 -3.93 -13.07 12.05
N ILE A 37 -4.26 -12.03 12.81
CA ILE A 37 -5.27 -11.03 12.49
C ILE A 37 -4.65 -9.64 12.61
N ASP A 38 -4.92 -8.77 11.65
CA ASP A 38 -4.64 -7.33 11.76
C ASP A 38 -5.77 -6.65 12.54
N ALA A 39 -5.42 -5.90 13.59
CA ALA A 39 -6.38 -5.23 14.45
C ALA A 39 -6.05 -3.73 14.56
N ASN A 40 -7.07 -2.89 14.41
CA ASN A 40 -6.96 -1.45 14.55
C ASN A 40 -8.05 -0.93 15.50
N VAL A 41 -7.65 -0.14 16.50
CA VAL A 41 -8.57 0.52 17.43
C VAL A 41 -8.80 1.95 16.97
N VAL A 42 -10.06 2.29 16.74
CA VAL A 42 -10.45 3.61 16.26
C VAL A 42 -11.60 4.17 17.11
N PRO A 43 -11.68 5.50 17.28
CA PRO A 43 -12.84 6.12 17.90
C PRO A 43 -14.12 5.84 17.11
N GLU A 44 -15.24 5.62 17.81
CA GLU A 44 -16.56 5.48 17.18
C GLU A 44 -16.99 6.77 16.46
N VAL A 45 -16.84 7.90 17.14
CA VAL A 45 -17.20 9.21 16.60
C VAL A 45 -16.25 9.59 15.48
N GLY A 46 -16.82 9.95 14.32
CA GLY A 46 -16.05 10.40 13.16
C GLY A 46 -15.33 9.29 12.39
N ARG A 47 -15.63 8.01 12.69
CA ARG A 47 -15.08 6.84 11.99
C ARG A 47 -15.40 6.83 10.49
N ARG A 48 -16.66 7.11 10.11
CA ARG A 48 -17.07 7.15 8.70
C ARG A 48 -16.41 8.33 7.98
N LYS A 49 -15.64 8.04 6.94
CA LYS A 49 -15.00 9.02 6.07
C LYS A 49 -15.74 9.14 4.74
N ARG A 50 -15.67 10.31 4.12
CA ARG A 50 -16.31 10.62 2.82
C ARG A 50 -15.37 10.49 1.62
N LEU A 51 -14.06 10.46 1.88
CA LEU A 51 -13.01 10.42 0.87
C LEU A 51 -11.96 9.41 1.30
N LEU A 52 -11.55 8.56 0.35
CA LEU A 52 -10.41 7.67 0.47
C LEU A 52 -9.40 8.11 -0.59
N ILE A 53 -8.17 8.37 -0.16
CA ILE A 53 -7.01 8.57 -1.05
C ILE A 53 -6.09 7.39 -0.76
N ALA A 54 -5.67 6.71 -1.81
CA ALA A 54 -4.76 5.59 -1.73
C ALA A 54 -3.64 5.83 -2.73
N ASP A 55 -2.46 5.34 -2.37
CA ASP A 55 -1.36 5.21 -3.32
C ASP A 55 -1.72 4.17 -4.40
N MET A 56 -1.03 4.23 -5.53
CA MET A 56 -1.26 3.30 -6.64
C MET A 56 -0.36 2.08 -6.53
N ASP A 57 0.96 2.30 -6.64
CA ASP A 57 1.97 1.25 -6.67
C ASP A 57 2.05 0.57 -5.29
N SER A 58 2.24 -0.75 -5.32
CA SER A 58 2.23 -1.61 -4.12
C SER A 58 1.02 -1.46 -3.18
N THR A 59 -0.09 -0.86 -3.67
CA THR A 59 -1.31 -0.60 -2.89
C THR A 59 -2.54 -1.02 -3.66
N ILE A 60 -2.92 -0.29 -4.71
CA ILE A 60 -4.03 -0.65 -5.61
C ILE A 60 -3.58 -1.72 -6.61
N ILE A 61 -2.34 -1.63 -7.08
CA ILE A 61 -1.70 -2.59 -7.97
C ILE A 61 -0.49 -3.21 -7.29
N GLY A 62 -0.12 -4.42 -7.67
CA GLY A 62 0.98 -5.18 -7.04
C GLY A 62 2.36 -4.91 -7.62
N VAL A 63 2.51 -3.92 -8.50
CA VAL A 63 3.76 -3.61 -9.21
C VAL A 63 4.21 -2.18 -8.95
N GLU A 64 5.49 -1.93 -9.21
CA GLU A 64 6.09 -0.60 -9.28
C GLU A 64 6.21 -0.19 -10.75
N CYS A 65 5.43 0.79 -11.19
CA CYS A 65 5.27 1.07 -12.63
C CYS A 65 6.58 1.46 -13.31
N ILE A 66 7.41 2.25 -12.63
CA ILE A 66 8.71 2.68 -13.17
C ILE A 66 9.67 1.49 -13.31
N ASP A 67 9.65 0.55 -12.36
CA ASP A 67 10.50 -0.65 -12.41
C ASP A 67 10.09 -1.60 -13.55
N GLU A 68 8.78 -1.70 -13.82
CA GLU A 68 8.28 -2.48 -14.94
C GLU A 68 8.66 -1.83 -16.28
N LEU A 69 8.55 -0.50 -16.41
CA LEU A 69 9.05 0.22 -17.60
C LEU A 69 10.57 0.09 -17.78
N ALA A 70 11.32 0.10 -16.67
CA ALA A 70 12.77 -0.09 -16.68
C ALA A 70 13.17 -1.49 -17.17
N ASP A 71 12.33 -2.51 -16.94
CA ASP A 71 12.51 -3.85 -17.49
C ASP A 71 12.46 -3.83 -19.03
N PHE A 72 11.46 -3.15 -19.61
CA PHE A 72 11.36 -2.97 -21.07
C PHE A 72 12.54 -2.19 -21.67
N ALA A 73 13.12 -1.26 -20.91
CA ALA A 73 14.30 -0.50 -21.30
C ALA A 73 15.64 -1.21 -21.00
N GLY A 74 15.63 -2.37 -20.31
CA GLY A 74 16.84 -3.09 -19.90
C GLY A 74 17.67 -2.36 -18.83
N VAL A 75 17.06 -1.46 -18.07
CA VAL A 75 17.71 -0.60 -17.05
C VAL A 75 17.17 -0.83 -15.63
N LYS A 76 16.43 -1.93 -15.40
CA LYS A 76 15.88 -2.28 -14.09
C LYS A 76 16.92 -2.27 -12.96
N PRO A 77 18.15 -2.80 -13.13
CA PRO A 77 19.18 -2.74 -12.08
C PRO A 77 19.58 -1.30 -11.70
N GLN A 78 19.63 -0.38 -12.66
CA GLN A 78 19.99 1.01 -12.45
C GLN A 78 18.89 1.75 -11.69
N VAL A 79 17.63 1.51 -12.06
CA VAL A 79 16.46 2.06 -11.34
C VAL A 79 16.42 1.56 -9.91
N ALA A 80 16.61 0.25 -9.68
CA ALA A 80 16.65 -0.33 -8.33
C ALA A 80 17.73 0.31 -7.46
N ALA A 81 18.93 0.55 -7.99
CA ALA A 81 20.01 1.20 -7.26
C ALA A 81 19.66 2.63 -6.82
N ILE A 82 18.93 3.40 -7.66
CA ILE A 82 18.45 4.74 -7.33
C ILE A 82 17.36 4.67 -6.26
N THR A 83 16.41 3.74 -6.39
CA THR A 83 15.34 3.51 -5.41
C THR A 83 15.93 3.18 -4.03
N GLU A 84 16.89 2.26 -3.96
CA GLU A 84 17.57 1.93 -2.72
C GLU A 84 18.34 3.12 -2.12
N ALA A 85 18.98 3.96 -2.95
CA ALA A 85 19.66 5.16 -2.49
C ALA A 85 18.67 6.17 -1.88
N ALA A 86 17.50 6.35 -2.51
CA ALA A 86 16.43 7.20 -1.99
C ALA A 86 15.85 6.66 -0.68
N MET A 87 15.62 5.36 -0.56
CA MET A 87 15.15 4.72 0.67
C MET A 87 16.16 4.84 1.83
N ARG A 88 17.47 4.92 1.54
CA ARG A 88 18.52 5.24 2.52
C ARG A 88 18.60 6.73 2.88
N GLY A 89 17.75 7.57 2.29
CA GLY A 89 17.74 9.02 2.50
C GLY A 89 18.88 9.76 1.80
N ALA A 90 19.58 9.12 0.85
CA ALA A 90 20.68 9.75 0.11
C ALA A 90 20.20 10.62 -1.06
N LEU A 91 18.94 10.46 -1.48
CA LEU A 91 18.26 11.27 -2.49
C LEU A 91 16.90 11.67 -1.95
N ASP A 92 16.47 12.90 -2.21
CA ASP A 92 15.09 13.28 -2.00
C ASP A 92 14.18 12.63 -3.06
N PHE A 93 12.87 12.73 -2.84
CA PHE A 93 11.88 12.11 -3.70
C PHE A 93 11.95 12.63 -5.15
N GLU A 94 12.10 13.95 -5.32
CA GLU A 94 12.10 14.59 -6.64
C GLU A 94 13.33 14.19 -7.44
N ALA A 95 14.52 14.28 -6.84
CA ALA A 95 15.78 13.84 -7.45
C ALA A 95 15.78 12.34 -7.77
N SER A 96 15.20 11.51 -6.89
CA SER A 96 15.03 10.08 -7.16
C SER A 96 14.10 9.83 -8.34
N LEU A 97 12.98 10.55 -8.43
CA LEU A 97 12.03 10.42 -9.53
C LEU A 97 12.64 10.86 -10.86
N GLU A 98 13.27 12.03 -10.89
CA GLU A 98 13.94 12.55 -12.09
C GLU A 98 15.02 11.59 -12.58
N ALA A 99 15.88 11.09 -11.69
CA ALA A 99 16.94 10.17 -12.05
C ALA A 99 16.42 8.84 -12.62
N ARG A 100 15.34 8.29 -12.04
CA ARG A 100 14.73 7.04 -12.54
C ARG A 100 14.04 7.26 -13.88
N VAL A 101 13.28 8.35 -14.05
CA VAL A 101 12.58 8.65 -15.31
C VAL A 101 13.58 8.98 -16.43
N ALA A 102 14.70 9.64 -16.12
CA ALA A 102 15.75 9.93 -17.11
C ALA A 102 16.33 8.65 -17.74
N LEU A 103 16.39 7.54 -17.01
CA LEU A 103 16.85 6.25 -17.53
C LEU A 103 15.89 5.65 -18.57
N LEU A 104 14.64 6.12 -18.65
CA LEU A 104 13.65 5.67 -19.62
C LEU A 104 13.72 6.46 -20.94
N ALA A 105 14.69 7.36 -21.10
CA ALA A 105 14.84 8.18 -22.31
C ALA A 105 14.99 7.31 -23.57
N GLY A 106 14.18 7.62 -24.60
CA GLY A 106 14.17 6.88 -25.87
C GLY A 106 13.24 5.66 -25.90
N LEU A 107 12.59 5.32 -24.78
CA LEU A 107 11.56 4.29 -24.76
C LEU A 107 10.33 4.76 -25.57
N PRO A 108 9.82 3.96 -26.54
CA PRO A 108 8.65 4.35 -27.31
C PRO A 108 7.41 4.48 -26.42
N GLU A 109 6.56 5.47 -26.70
CA GLU A 109 5.30 5.68 -25.96
C GLU A 109 4.41 4.42 -25.94
N ALA A 110 4.40 3.63 -27.01
CA ALA A 110 3.67 2.37 -27.11
C ALA A 110 4.04 1.36 -26.00
N VAL A 111 5.21 1.50 -25.38
CA VAL A 111 5.62 0.66 -24.24
C VAL A 111 4.77 0.93 -23.00
N LEU A 112 4.22 2.13 -22.81
CA LEU A 112 3.29 2.41 -21.70
C LEU A 112 2.09 1.48 -21.75
N GLN A 113 1.45 1.37 -22.92
CA GLN A 113 0.30 0.47 -23.12
C GLN A 113 0.72 -1.00 -23.01
N ALA A 114 1.85 -1.38 -23.63
CA ALA A 114 2.35 -2.75 -23.54
C ALA A 114 2.66 -3.18 -22.09
N CYS A 115 3.24 -2.28 -21.30
CA CYS A 115 3.51 -2.50 -19.88
C CYS A 115 2.21 -2.63 -19.08
N TYR A 116 1.25 -1.73 -19.31
CA TYR A 116 -0.07 -1.79 -18.68
C TYR A 116 -0.75 -3.14 -18.94
N ASP A 117 -0.85 -3.56 -20.21
CA ASP A 117 -1.52 -4.79 -20.61
C ASP A 117 -0.82 -6.03 -20.02
N ALA A 118 0.52 -6.04 -20.05
CA ALA A 118 1.33 -7.18 -19.62
C ALA A 118 1.47 -7.32 -18.10
N ARG A 119 1.55 -6.21 -17.36
CA ARG A 119 2.02 -6.22 -15.96
C ARG A 119 1.00 -5.72 -14.94
N VAL A 120 0.07 -4.84 -15.32
CA VAL A 120 -0.79 -4.16 -14.34
C VAL A 120 -2.06 -4.97 -14.07
N ARG A 121 -2.27 -5.35 -12.80
CA ARG A 121 -3.50 -5.99 -12.31
C ARG A 121 -3.89 -5.37 -10.97
N LEU A 122 -5.19 -5.29 -10.70
CA LEU A 122 -5.69 -4.89 -9.39
C LEU A 122 -5.41 -6.01 -8.38
N ASN A 123 -5.03 -5.62 -7.16
CA ASN A 123 -4.87 -6.52 -6.02
C ASN A 123 -6.22 -7.09 -5.54
#